data_AF-A0A932HLV8-F1
#
_entry.id   AF-A0A932HLV8-F1
#
_cell.length_a   1.000
_cell.length_b   1.000
_cell.length_c   1.000
_cell.angle_alpha   90.00
_cell.angle_beta   90.00
_cell.angle_gamma   90.00
#
_symmetry.space_group_name_H-M   'P 1'
#
loop_
_entity.id
_entity.type
_entity.pdbx_description
1 polymer ?
#
loop_
_entity_poly.entity_id
_entity_poly.type
_entity_poly.pdbx_seq_one_letter_code
_entity_poly.pdbx_strand_id
1 'polypeptide(L)'
;EEMGFVGALLVLVLHARFLWRGTRAALRAGDPYASYLAIGITGLVVGQAALNMAVVSGLLPTTGVPLPFLSFGGSSLTLTLFGVGVLLNVSRRAA
;
A
#
# COMPACT_ATOMS: atom_id res chain seq x y z
N GLU A 1 -14.18 16.42 -1.00
CA GLU A 1 -13.77 17.83 -0.86
C GLU A 1 -13.90 18.34 0.59
N GLU A 2 -14.65 17.65 1.46
CA GLU A 2 -14.90 18.06 2.85
C GLU A 2 -13.73 17.84 3.83
N MET A 3 -12.76 16.96 3.55
CA MET A 3 -11.58 16.75 4.42
C MET A 3 -10.32 17.53 3.99
N GLY A 4 -10.38 18.24 2.86
CA GLY A 4 -9.30 19.10 2.35
C GLY A 4 -7.89 18.49 2.46
N PHE A 5 -6.93 19.34 2.81
CA PHE A 5 -5.52 18.98 3.01
C PHE A 5 -5.31 17.94 4.14
N VAL A 6 -6.14 17.96 5.18
CA VAL A 6 -5.99 17.08 6.36
C VAL A 6 -6.25 15.62 5.99
N GLY A 7 -7.30 15.36 5.20
CA GLY A 7 -7.58 14.00 4.70
C GLY A 7 -6.43 13.47 3.82
N ALA A 8 -5.90 14.30 2.94
CA ALA A 8 -4.76 13.94 2.10
C ALA A 8 -3.49 13.63 2.93
N LEU A 9 -3.21 14.46 3.93
CA LEU A 9 -2.08 14.26 4.84
C LEU A 9 -2.23 12.97 5.65
N LEU A 10 -3.43 12.68 6.15
CA LEU A 10 -3.72 11.44 6.87
C LEU A 10 -3.46 10.21 5.98
N VAL A 11 -3.98 10.22 4.75
CA VAL A 11 -3.79 9.11 3.80
C VAL A 11 -2.30 8.92 3.47
N LEU A 12 -1.56 10.01 3.31
CA LEU A 12 -0.12 9.99 3.07
C LEU A 12 0.66 9.39 4.25
N VAL A 13 0.35 9.82 5.48
CA VAL A 13 0.99 9.27 6.69
C VAL A 13 0.67 7.79 6.86
N LEU A 14 -0.56 7.37 6.59
CA LEU A 14 -0.97 5.96 6.68
C LEU A 14 -0.20 5.09 5.66
N HIS A 15 -0.10 5.52 4.40
CA HIS A 15 0.65 4.79 3.38
C HIS A 15 2.16 4.81 3.63
N ALA A 16 2.72 5.91 4.15
CA ALA A 16 4.12 5.98 4.55
C ALA A 16 4.43 5.01 5.72
N ARG A 17 3.53 4.93 6.72
CA ARG A 17 3.64 3.96 7.82
C ARG A 17 3.52 2.53 7.30
N PHE A 18 2.63 2.28 6.35
CA PHE A 18 2.49 0.97 5.70
C PHE A 18 3.77 0.58 4.94
N LEU A 19 4.34 1.49 4.16
CA LEU A 19 5.61 1.30 3.45
C LEU A 19 6.73 0.92 4.43
N TRP A 20 6.88 1.68 5.52
CA TRP A 20 7.90 1.40 6.54
C TRP A 20 7.71 0.04 7.20
N ARG A 21 6.48 -0.33 7.55
CA ARG A 21 6.18 -1.65 8.14
C ARG A 21 6.43 -2.80 7.17
N GLY A 22 6.01 -2.65 5.90
CA GLY A 22 6.18 -3.66 4.87
C GLY A 22 7.64 -3.91 4.50
N THR A 23 8.41 -2.83 4.32
CA THR A 23 9.87 -2.90 4.10
C THR A 23 10.60 -3.50 5.31
N ARG A 24 10.23 -3.12 6.53
CA ARG A 24 10.80 -3.73 7.75
C ARG A 24 10.50 -5.22 7.84
N ALA A 25 9.31 -5.67 7.43
CA ALA A 25 8.98 -7.09 7.39
C ALA A 25 9.83 -7.83 6.34
N ALA A 26 10.03 -7.24 5.16
CA ALA A 26 10.88 -7.81 4.11
C ALA A 26 12.35 -7.92 4.52
N LEU A 27 12.89 -6.90 5.18
CA LEU A 27 14.29 -6.88 5.67
C LEU A 27 14.55 -7.90 6.79
N ARG A 28 13.50 -8.33 7.48
CA ARG A 28 13.59 -9.33 8.56
C ARG A 28 13.22 -10.73 8.10
N ALA A 29 12.75 -10.89 6.87
CA ALA A 29 12.40 -12.19 6.34
C ALA A 29 13.66 -13.07 6.28
N GLY A 30 13.57 -14.28 6.84
CA GLY A 30 14.70 -15.23 6.87
C GLY A 30 15.04 -15.86 5.51
N ASP A 31 14.20 -15.62 4.49
CA ASP A 31 14.34 -16.19 3.15
C ASP A 31 14.20 -15.08 2.08
N PRO A 32 15.05 -15.08 1.02
CA PRO A 32 14.98 -14.11 -0.05
C PRO A 32 13.63 -14.06 -0.77
N TYR A 33 12.95 -15.20 -0.95
CA TYR A 33 11.65 -15.24 -1.61
C TYR A 33 10.59 -14.47 -0.82
N ALA A 34 10.49 -14.70 0.49
CA ALA A 34 9.60 -13.98 1.38
C ALA A 34 9.94 -12.49 1.45
N SER A 35 11.22 -12.14 1.36
CA SER A 35 11.66 -10.74 1.26
C SER A 35 11.15 -10.07 -0.02
N TYR A 36 11.37 -10.70 -1.19
CA TYR A 36 10.87 -10.18 -2.47
C TYR A 36 9.35 -10.13 -2.54
N LEU A 37 8.66 -11.14 -2.00
CA LEU A 37 7.21 -11.18 -1.92
C LEU A 37 6.68 -10.03 -1.06
N ALA A 38 7.28 -9.80 0.11
CA ALA A 38 6.90 -8.72 1.01
C ALA A 38 7.14 -7.34 0.38
N ILE A 39 8.28 -7.13 -0.30
CA ILE A 39 8.55 -5.89 -1.06
C ILE A 39 7.54 -5.74 -2.20
N GLY A 40 7.26 -6.79 -2.97
CA GLY A 40 6.32 -6.74 -4.09
C GLY A 40 4.91 -6.33 -3.66
N ILE A 41 4.37 -6.98 -2.63
CA ILE A 41 3.06 -6.63 -2.07
C ILE A 41 3.05 -5.19 -1.54
N THR A 42 4.10 -4.80 -0.81
CA THR A 42 4.21 -3.44 -0.27
C THR A 42 4.28 -2.40 -1.40
N GLY A 43 5.06 -2.68 -2.44
CA GLY A 43 5.25 -1.82 -3.60
C GLY A 43 3.99 -1.68 -4.44
N LEU A 44 3.20 -2.73 -4.63
CA LEU A 44 1.92 -2.65 -5.34
C LEU A 44 0.96 -1.69 -4.64
N VAL A 45 0.79 -1.86 -3.33
CA VAL A 45 -0.11 -1.02 -2.52
C VAL A 45 0.37 0.44 -2.49
N VAL A 46 1.65 0.66 -2.19
CA VAL A 46 2.21 2.02 -2.07
C VAL A 46 2.29 2.70 -3.44
N GLY A 47 2.60 1.95 -4.50
CA GLY A 47 2.66 2.45 -5.87
C GLY A 47 1.30 2.92 -6.37
N GLN A 48 0.24 2.14 -6.13
CA GLN A 48 -1.14 2.55 -6.44
C GLN A 48 -1.54 3.82 -5.66
N ALA A 49 -1.15 3.93 -4.40
CA ALA A 49 -1.40 5.14 -3.60
C ALA A 49 -0.61 6.36 -4.11
N ALA A 50 0.66 6.18 -4.48
CA ALA A 50 1.50 7.24 -5.05
C ALA A 50 0.95 7.75 -6.39
N LEU A 51 0.49 6.84 -7.25
CA LEU A 51 -0.18 7.19 -8.51
C LEU A 51 -1.46 7.99 -8.25
N ASN A 52 -2.29 7.56 -7.30
CA ASN A 52 -3.48 8.31 -6.92
C ASN A 52 -3.15 9.72 -6.40
N MET A 53 -2.10 9.86 -5.58
CA MET A 53 -1.64 11.17 -5.11
C MET A 53 -1.14 12.06 -6.25
N ALA A 54 -0.41 11.50 -7.22
CA ALA A 54 0.06 12.22 -8.39
C ALA A 54 -1.11 12.70 -9.27
N VAL A 55 -2.14 11.87 -9.44
CA VAL A 55 -3.37 12.24 -10.16
C VAL A 55 -4.12 13.37 -9.45
N VAL A 56 -4.33 13.26 -8.13
CA VAL A 56 -5.03 14.30 -7.35
C VAL A 56 -4.23 15.61 -7.32
N SER A 57 -2.91 15.54 -7.37
CA SER A 57 -2.03 16.73 -7.44
C SER A 57 -1.94 17.34 -8.84
N GLY A 58 -2.60 16.76 -9.85
CA GLY A 58 -2.54 17.23 -11.24
C GLY A 58 -1.24 16.92 -11.98
N LEU A 59 -0.36 16.07 -11.41
CA LEU A 59 0.93 15.68 -12.01
C LEU A 59 0.76 14.63 -13.11
N LEU A 60 -0.31 13.82 -13.05
CA LEU A 60 -0.62 12.75 -13.99
C LEU A 60 -2.10 12.76 -14.38
N PRO A 61 -2.45 12.27 -15.60
CA PRO A 61 -3.83 12.09 -16.01
C PRO A 61 -4.53 11.02 -15.16
N THR A 62 -5.84 11.14 -14.99
CA THR A 62 -6.64 10.20 -14.18
C THR A 62 -6.55 8.78 -14.73
N THR A 63 -5.90 7.88 -14.00
CA THR A 63 -5.60 6.50 -14.43
C THR A 63 -6.71 5.48 -14.10
N GLY A 64 -7.78 5.90 -13.40
CA GLY A 64 -8.89 5.01 -13.01
C GLY A 64 -8.51 3.90 -12.01
N VAL A 65 -7.28 3.91 -11.50
CA VAL A 65 -6.80 2.91 -10.54
C VAL A 65 -7.40 3.20 -9.16
N PRO A 66 -8.11 2.24 -8.53
CA PRO A 66 -8.72 2.45 -7.23
C PRO A 66 -7.65 2.76 -6.17
N LEU A 67 -7.94 3.73 -5.30
CA LEU A 67 -7.12 4.00 -4.13
C LEU A 67 -7.13 2.76 -3.20
N PRO A 68 -5.97 2.14 -2.92
CA PRO A 68 -5.90 0.97 -2.05
C PRO A 68 -6.54 1.26 -0.69
N PHE A 69 -7.30 0.30 -0.16
CA PHE A 69 -8.06 0.36 1.10
C PHE A 69 -9.25 1.33 1.16
N LEU A 70 -9.30 2.36 0.32
CA LEU A 70 -10.25 3.46 0.45
C LEU A 70 -11.25 3.55 -0.72
N SER A 71 -10.99 2.88 -1.85
CA SER A 71 -11.85 2.93 -3.02
C SER A 71 -12.90 1.82 -3.07
N PHE A 72 -14.08 2.11 -3.59
CA PHE A 72 -15.27 1.24 -3.67
C PHE A 72 -15.17 0.06 -4.68
N GLY A 73 -13.96 -0.38 -5.04
CA GLY A 73 -13.77 -1.55 -5.89
C GLY A 73 -13.72 -2.83 -5.07
N GLY A 74 -14.85 -3.51 -4.86
CA GLY A 74 -14.94 -4.70 -3.99
C GLY A 74 -13.91 -5.80 -4.30
N SER A 75 -13.68 -6.11 -5.57
CA SER A 75 -12.66 -7.08 -5.99
C SER A 75 -11.23 -6.60 -5.70
N SER A 76 -10.95 -5.32 -5.96
CA SER A 76 -9.64 -4.71 -5.68
C SER A 76 -9.34 -4.69 -4.19
N LEU A 77 -10.35 -4.37 -3.37
CA LEU A 77 -10.23 -4.36 -1.91
C LEU A 77 -9.97 -5.76 -1.38
N THR A 78 -10.70 -6.78 -1.86
CA THR A 78 -10.51 -8.18 -1.46
C THR A 78 -9.09 -8.68 -1.79
N LEU A 79 -8.61 -8.41 -3.00
CA LEU A 79 -7.24 -8.77 -3.42
C LEU A 79 -6.17 -8.04 -2.60
N THR A 80 -6.40 -6.75 -2.30
CA THR A 80 -5.48 -5.96 -1.47
C THR A 80 -5.41 -6.51 -0.05
N LEU A 81 -6.56 -6.82 0.57
CA LEU A 81 -6.62 -7.42 1.91
C LEU A 81 -5.97 -8.81 1.94
N PHE A 82 -6.17 -9.62 0.90
CA PHE A 82 -5.50 -10.91 0.76
C PHE A 82 -3.97 -10.74 0.73
N GLY A 83 -3.45 -9.83 -0.11
CA GLY A 83 -2.03 -9.51 -0.16
C GLY A 83 -1.48 -9.03 1.19
N VAL A 84 -2.22 -8.17 1.90
CA VAL A 84 -1.84 -7.75 3.26
C VAL A 84 -1.82 -8.93 4.23
N GLY A 85 -2.76 -9.87 4.13
CA GLY A 85 -2.75 -11.11 4.91
C GLY A 85 -1.47 -11.93 4.72
N VAL A 86 -1.00 -12.04 3.47
CA VAL A 86 0.29 -12.68 3.15
C VAL A 86 1.46 -11.91 3.76
N LEU A 87 1.48 -10.57 3.63
CA LEU A 87 2.52 -9.73 4.21
C LEU A 87 2.58 -9.85 5.75
N LEU A 88 1.43 -9.95 6.40
CA LEU A 88 1.34 -10.18 7.85
C LEU A 88 1.85 -11.56 8.25
N ASN A 89 1.65 -12.59 7.41
CA ASN A 89 2.22 -13.91 7.64
C ASN A 89 3.76 -13.88 7.58
N VAL A 90 4.33 -13.21 6.57
CA VAL A 90 5.77 -12.99 6.46
C VAL A 90 6.30 -12.22 7.68
N SER A 91 5.65 -11.11 8.04
CA SER A 91 6.03 -10.31 9.21
C SER A 91 6.00 -11.09 10.53
N ARG A 92 5.08 -12.05 10.67
CA ARG A 92 4.96 -12.89 11.88
C ARG A 92 6.07 -13.93 11.96
N ARG A 93 6.49 -14.49 10.83
CA ARG A 93 7.58 -15.49 10.76
C ARG A 93 8.96 -14.85 10.87
N ALA A 94 9.05 -13.56 10.58
CA ALA A 94 10.27 -12.75 10.64
C ALA A 94 10.52 -12.08 12.01
N ALA A 95 9.57 -12.18 12.95
CA ALA A 95 9.63 -11.61 14.29
C ALA A 95 9.90 -12.71 15.32
#